data_AF-A0A1H7YHQ7-F1
#
_entry.id   AF-A0A1H7YHQ7-F1
#
_cell.length_a   1.000
_cell.length_b   1.000
_cell.length_c   1.000
_cell.angle_alpha   90.00
_cell.angle_beta   90.00
_cell.angle_gamma   90.00
#
_symmetry.space_group_name_H-M   'P 1'
#
loop_
_entity.id
_entity.type
_entity.pdbx_description
1 polymer ?
#
loop_
_entity_poly.entity_id
_entity_poly.type
_entity_poly.pdbx_seq_one_letter_code
_entity_poly.pdbx_strand_id
1 'polypeptide(L)'
;MTVFEFILAAVLAGIAMAALTELGYRLGMIKANLLLIDGEFALKMAGAGAGQPLVYVVGVVVHLVTSAVFGAAYYVITRLLNVDPENVAVIAVYVFLLWLSMLFFALPVAGQGLLGRRAATSAWYEQLVLHVVFGGVLWMGLALF
;
A
#
# COMPACT_ATOMS: atom_id res chain seq x y z
N MET A 1 -3.02 9.84 20.79
CA MET A 1 -2.22 8.96 19.90
C MET A 1 -0.80 9.46 19.59
N THR A 2 0.17 8.55 19.66
CA THR A 2 1.61 8.73 19.38
C THR A 2 1.95 8.36 17.92
N VAL A 3 3.12 8.80 17.41
CA VAL A 3 3.57 8.40 16.06
C VAL A 3 3.73 6.89 15.90
N PHE A 4 4.10 6.20 16.99
CA PHE A 4 4.27 4.75 17.01
C PHE A 4 2.95 4.02 16.76
N GLU A 5 1.84 4.46 17.36
CA GLU A 5 0.51 3.88 17.15
C GLU A 5 0.05 4.02 15.69
N PHE A 6 0.31 5.16 15.05
CA PHE A 6 0.00 5.36 13.63
C PHE A 6 0.82 4.44 12.72
N ILE A 7 2.12 4.32 12.99
CA ILE A 7 3.00 3.40 12.25
C ILE A 7 2.50 1.97 12.42
N LEU A 8 2.17 1.56 13.65
CA LEU A 8 1.69 0.21 13.94
C LEU A 8 0.36 -0.08 13.25
N ALA A 9 -0.62 0.84 13.32
CA ALA A 9 -1.90 0.71 12.61
C ALA A 9 -1.69 0.58 11.10
N ALA A 10 -0.81 1.40 10.52
CA ALA A 10 -0.52 1.34 9.09
C ALA A 10 0.23 0.07 8.67
N VAL A 11 1.15 -0.45 9.50
CA VAL A 11 1.81 -1.74 9.26
C VAL A 11 0.79 -2.88 9.29
N LEU A 12 -0.13 -2.89 10.26
CA LEU A 12 -1.21 -3.88 10.31
C LEU A 12 -2.12 -3.80 9.07
N ALA A 13 -2.43 -2.58 8.61
CA ALA A 13 -3.16 -2.34 7.37
C ALA A 13 -2.40 -2.85 6.14
N GLY A 14 -1.08 -2.63 6.09
CA GLY A 14 -0.18 -3.18 5.08
C GLY A 14 -0.14 -4.71 5.07
N ILE A 15 -0.12 -5.35 6.25
CA ILE A 15 -0.20 -6.81 6.36
C ILE A 15 -1.53 -7.33 5.82
N ALA A 16 -2.65 -6.68 6.16
CA ALA A 16 -3.96 -7.07 5.67
C ALA A 16 -4.05 -6.95 4.13
N MET A 17 -3.53 -5.86 3.58
CA MET A 17 -3.44 -5.64 2.13
C MET A 17 -2.54 -6.66 1.44
N ALA A 18 -1.36 -6.97 2.01
CA ALA A 18 -0.46 -8.01 1.53
C ALA A 18 -1.13 -9.39 1.49
N ALA A 19 -1.82 -9.76 2.56
CA ALA A 19 -2.55 -11.03 2.63
C ALA A 19 -3.69 -11.09 1.60
N LEU A 20 -4.45 -10.00 1.44
CA LEU A 20 -5.54 -9.93 0.48
C LEU A 20 -5.05 -9.99 -0.97
N THR A 21 -3.96 -9.27 -1.30
CA THR A 21 -3.41 -9.30 -2.67
C THR A 21 -2.89 -10.69 -3.01
N GLU A 22 -2.23 -11.38 -2.07
CA GLU A 22 -1.68 -12.71 -2.29
C GLU A 22 -2.77 -13.76 -2.44
N LEU A 23 -3.78 -13.73 -1.56
CA LEU A 23 -4.93 -14.63 -1.64
C LEU A 23 -5.70 -14.40 -2.95
N GLY A 24 -6.01 -13.14 -3.27
CA GLY A 24 -6.70 -12.79 -4.51
C GLY A 24 -5.90 -13.19 -5.75
N TYR A 25 -4.57 -13.10 -5.71
CA TYR A 25 -3.70 -13.52 -6.81
C TYR A 25 -3.71 -15.03 -7.01
N ARG A 26 -3.58 -15.80 -5.92
CA ARG A 26 -3.65 -17.28 -5.98
C ARG A 26 -5.01 -17.79 -6.44
N LEU A 27 -6.08 -17.07 -6.13
CA LEU A 27 -7.44 -17.39 -6.58
C LEU A 27 -7.75 -16.86 -7.98
N GLY A 28 -6.84 -16.12 -8.62
CA GLY A 28 -7.04 -15.52 -9.94
C GLY A 28 -8.01 -14.33 -9.98
N MET A 29 -8.39 -13.79 -8.81
CA MET A 29 -9.29 -12.63 -8.67
C MET A 29 -8.55 -11.29 -8.79
N ILE A 30 -7.30 -11.25 -8.31
CA ILE A 30 -6.40 -10.10 -8.44
C ILE A 30 -5.32 -10.50 -9.43
N LYS A 31 -5.04 -9.67 -10.42
CA LYS A 31 -3.99 -9.93 -11.41
C LYS A 31 -2.71 -9.17 -11.10
N ALA A 32 -2.84 -7.97 -10.54
CA ALA A 32 -1.73 -7.12 -10.14
C ALA A 32 -1.35 -7.38 -8.67
N ASN A 33 -0.58 -8.44 -8.42
CA ASN A 33 -0.07 -8.74 -7.07
C ASN A 33 0.92 -7.64 -6.61
N LEU A 34 0.58 -6.94 -5.53
CA LEU A 34 1.40 -5.85 -5.00
C LEU A 34 2.79 -6.29 -4.59
N LEU A 35 2.92 -7.46 -3.98
CA LEU A 35 4.20 -7.96 -3.48
C LEU A 35 5.17 -8.24 -4.62
N LEU A 36 4.66 -8.79 -5.73
CA LEU A 36 5.47 -8.99 -6.92
C LEU A 36 5.91 -7.66 -7.53
N ILE A 37 5.00 -6.69 -7.65
CA ILE A 37 5.29 -5.37 -8.21
C ILE A 37 6.36 -4.65 -7.37
N ASP A 38 6.20 -4.62 -6.05
CA ASP A 38 7.13 -3.97 -5.11
C ASP A 38 8.51 -4.64 -5.15
N GLY A 39 8.54 -5.98 -5.18
CA GLY A 39 9.78 -6.77 -5.23
C GLY A 39 10.55 -6.60 -6.53
N GLU A 40 9.86 -6.71 -7.67
CA GLU A 40 10.46 -6.51 -9.00
C GLU A 40 11.01 -5.10 -9.14
N PHE A 41 10.27 -4.09 -8.67
CA PHE A 41 10.72 -2.71 -8.69
C PHE A 41 12.00 -2.51 -7.88
N ALA A 42 12.02 -2.96 -6.63
CA ALA A 42 13.16 -2.78 -5.75
C ALA A 42 14.41 -3.51 -6.25
N LEU A 43 14.26 -4.75 -6.71
CA LEU A 43 15.37 -5.53 -7.27
C LEU A 43 15.90 -4.92 -8.57
N LYS A 44 15.01 -4.45 -9.44
CA LYS A 44 15.40 -3.74 -10.66
C LYS A 44 16.15 -2.45 -10.36
N MET A 45 15.72 -1.67 -9.36
CA MET A 45 16.46 -0.48 -8.92
C MET A 45 17.85 -0.82 -8.37
N ALA A 46 17.98 -1.96 -7.69
CA ALA A 46 19.26 -2.45 -7.20
C ALA A 46 20.16 -3.05 -8.31
N GLY A 47 19.70 -3.11 -9.56
CA GLY A 47 20.41 -3.78 -10.65
C GLY A 47 20.55 -5.29 -10.46
N ALA A 48 19.73 -5.88 -9.59
CA ALA A 48 19.79 -7.28 -9.22
C ALA A 48 18.72 -8.07 -10.00
N GLY A 49 19.17 -9.08 -10.75
CA GLY A 49 18.28 -10.13 -11.25
C GLY A 49 17.96 -11.11 -10.12
N ALA A 50 16.71 -11.58 -10.05
CA ALA A 50 16.33 -12.53 -9.02
C ALA A 50 15.26 -13.53 -9.48
N GLY A 51 15.29 -14.71 -8.87
CA GLY A 51 14.17 -15.65 -8.96
C GLY A 51 12.98 -15.20 -8.11
N GLN A 52 11.81 -15.78 -8.41
CA GLN A 52 10.54 -15.48 -7.74
C GLN A 52 10.57 -15.46 -6.20
N PRO A 53 11.25 -16.37 -5.48
CA PRO A 53 11.27 -16.34 -4.02
C PRO A 53 11.87 -15.05 -3.45
N LEU A 54 12.96 -14.55 -4.06
CA LEU A 54 13.60 -13.32 -3.59
C LEU A 54 12.74 -12.09 -3.93
N VAL A 55 12.05 -12.10 -5.08
CA VAL A 55 11.07 -11.06 -5.44
C VAL A 55 10.00 -10.93 -4.36
N TYR A 56 9.41 -12.05 -3.91
CA TYR A 56 8.40 -12.02 -2.86
C TYR A 56 8.95 -11.48 -1.53
N VAL A 57 10.12 -11.96 -1.08
CA VAL A 57 10.71 -11.53 0.18
C VAL A 57 10.99 -10.03 0.17
N VAL A 58 11.62 -9.53 -0.89
CA VAL A 58 11.90 -8.09 -1.03
C VAL A 58 10.60 -7.31 -1.14
N GLY A 59 9.63 -7.80 -1.90
CA GLY A 59 8.31 -7.19 -2.04
C GLY A 59 7.60 -7.01 -0.72
N VAL A 60 7.55 -8.05 0.12
CA VAL A 60 6.96 -7.99 1.47
C VAL A 60 7.68 -6.94 2.32
N VAL A 61 9.01 -6.94 2.34
CA VAL A 61 9.78 -5.96 3.14
C VAL A 61 9.49 -4.53 2.67
N VAL A 62 9.55 -4.28 1.37
CA VAL A 62 9.28 -2.97 0.78
C VAL A 62 7.86 -2.53 1.12
N HIS A 63 6.87 -3.41 0.96
CA HIS A 63 5.47 -3.13 1.23
C HIS A 63 5.20 -2.75 2.69
N LEU A 64 5.83 -3.45 3.64
CA LEU A 64 5.68 -3.15 5.07
C LEU A 64 6.39 -1.86 5.45
N VAL A 65 7.56 -1.58 4.87
CA VAL A 65 8.29 -0.33 5.08
C VAL A 65 7.52 0.86 4.51
N THR A 66 6.98 0.76 3.30
CA THR A 66 6.16 1.82 2.71
C THR A 66 4.88 2.03 3.50
N SER A 67 4.25 0.98 4.00
CA SER A 67 3.10 1.07 4.92
C SER A 67 3.45 1.83 6.21
N ALA A 68 4.59 1.54 6.83
CA ALA A 68 5.07 2.27 8.00
C ALA A 68 5.32 3.77 7.69
N VAL A 69 5.94 4.07 6.55
CA VAL A 69 6.17 5.44 6.08
C VAL A 69 4.84 6.17 5.87
N PHE A 70 3.84 5.51 5.29
CA PHE A 70 2.50 6.06 5.13
C PHE A 70 1.80 6.30 6.47
N GLY A 71 1.96 5.43 7.47
CA GLY A 71 1.47 5.70 8.82
C GLY A 71 2.09 6.95 9.45
N ALA A 72 3.41 7.07 9.36
CA ALA A 72 4.13 8.26 9.84
C ALA A 72 3.72 9.54 9.08
N ALA A 73 3.56 9.45 7.76
CA ALA A 73 3.09 10.56 6.94
C ALA A 73 1.67 11.00 7.34
N TYR A 74 0.77 10.05 7.58
CA TYR A 74 -0.58 10.34 8.04
C TYR A 74 -0.59 11.05 9.41
N TYR A 75 0.25 10.59 10.35
CA TYR A 75 0.47 11.27 11.63
C TYR A 75 0.92 12.72 11.43
N VAL A 76 1.95 12.95 10.62
CA VAL A 76 2.48 14.30 10.38
C VAL A 76 1.41 15.20 9.73
N ILE A 77 0.73 14.72 8.70
CA ILE A 77 -0.30 15.48 7.98
C ILE A 77 -1.45 15.86 8.90
N THR A 78 -1.98 14.92 9.69
CA THR A 78 -3.12 15.19 10.59
C THR A 78 -2.75 16.17 11.70
N ARG A 79 -1.52 16.11 12.22
CA ARG A 79 -1.00 17.07 13.20
C ARG A 79 -0.78 18.46 12.60
N LEU A 80 -0.21 18.55 11.39
CA LEU A 80 0.02 19.83 10.71
C LEU A 80 -1.29 20.52 10.34
N LEU A 81 -2.31 19.76 9.92
CA LEU A 81 -3.61 20.30 9.53
C LEU A 81 -4.57 20.47 10.72
N ASN A 82 -4.17 20.04 11.92
CA ASN A 82 -4.99 20.04 13.13
C ASN A 82 -6.38 19.40 12.91
N VAL A 83 -6.39 18.24 12.24
CA VAL A 83 -7.59 17.45 11.96
C VAL A 83 -7.61 16.19 12.82
N ASP A 84 -8.81 15.72 13.11
CA ASP A 84 -9.02 14.45 13.82
C ASP A 84 -8.57 13.26 12.94
N PRO A 85 -7.55 12.48 13.36
CA PRO A 85 -7.04 11.34 12.61
C PRO A 85 -7.98 10.13 12.61
N GLU A 86 -8.99 10.07 13.49
CA GLU A 86 -9.97 8.99 13.54
C GLU A 86 -11.20 9.30 12.66
N ASN A 87 -11.29 10.52 12.14
CA ASN A 87 -12.39 10.94 11.29
C ASN A 87 -12.35 10.17 9.96
N VAL A 88 -13.41 9.39 9.72
CA VAL A 88 -13.56 8.56 8.52
C VAL A 88 -13.41 9.35 7.22
N ALA A 89 -13.87 10.60 7.17
CA ALA A 89 -13.72 11.44 5.97
C ALA A 89 -12.25 11.81 5.72
N VAL A 90 -11.49 12.09 6.77
CA VAL A 90 -10.05 12.40 6.68
C VAL A 90 -9.28 11.17 6.17
N ILE A 91 -9.59 9.98 6.71
CA ILE A 91 -8.99 8.72 6.24
C ILE A 91 -9.39 8.43 4.80
N ALA A 92 -10.65 8.61 4.43
CA ALA A 92 -11.12 8.38 3.06
C ALA A 92 -10.40 9.29 2.05
N VAL A 93 -10.24 10.58 2.36
CA VAL A 93 -9.47 11.52 1.53
C VAL A 93 -8.01 11.08 1.44
N TYR A 94 -7.40 10.71 2.57
CA TYR A 94 -6.02 10.24 2.60
C TYR A 94 -5.80 9.01 1.71
N VAL A 95 -6.65 7.99 1.86
CA VAL A 95 -6.62 6.74 1.09
C VAL A 95 -6.87 6.99 -0.39
N PHE A 96 -7.80 7.89 -0.73
CA PHE A 96 -8.06 8.29 -2.11
C PHE A 96 -6.84 8.95 -2.75
N LEU A 97 -6.14 9.83 -2.02
CA LEU A 97 -4.91 10.46 -2.48
C LEU A 97 -3.76 9.44 -2.62
N LEU A 98 -3.64 8.47 -1.71
CA LEU A 98 -2.69 7.37 -1.84
C LEU A 98 -2.96 6.54 -3.10
N TRP A 99 -4.22 6.19 -3.34
CA TRP A 99 -4.63 5.46 -4.53
C TRP A 99 -4.30 6.24 -5.82
N LEU A 100 -4.64 7.52 -5.90
CA LEU A 100 -4.25 8.37 -7.02
C LEU A 100 -2.72 8.43 -7.17
N SER A 101 -1.99 8.59 -6.07
CA SER A 101 -0.53 8.60 -6.07
C SER A 101 0.03 7.30 -6.64
N MET A 102 -0.55 6.15 -6.27
CA MET A 102 -0.14 4.86 -6.80
C MET A 102 -0.37 4.76 -8.32
N LEU A 103 -1.54 5.21 -8.81
CA LEU A 103 -1.89 5.12 -10.22
C LEU A 103 -1.04 5.98 -11.16
N PHE A 104 -0.66 7.18 -10.69
CA PHE A 104 -0.02 8.20 -11.51
C PHE A 104 1.47 8.39 -11.23
N PHE A 105 1.97 7.93 -10.09
CA PHE A 105 3.38 8.04 -9.72
C PHE A 105 3.99 6.67 -9.43
N ALA A 106 3.51 5.93 -8.42
CA ALA A 106 4.21 4.73 -7.96
C ALA A 106 4.26 3.63 -9.03
N LEU A 107 3.13 3.28 -9.65
CA LEU A 107 3.08 2.25 -10.69
C LEU A 107 3.86 2.63 -11.96
N PRO A 108 3.76 3.87 -12.49
CA PRO A 108 4.64 4.32 -13.56
C PRO A 108 6.13 4.23 -13.23
N VAL A 109 6.53 4.67 -12.03
CA VAL A 109 7.93 4.60 -11.55
C VAL A 109 8.38 3.15 -11.41
N ALA A 110 7.50 2.26 -10.96
CA ALA A 110 7.73 0.82 -10.92
C ALA A 110 7.80 0.15 -12.31
N GLY A 111 7.57 0.92 -13.39
CA GLY A 111 7.60 0.42 -14.76
C GLY A 111 6.31 -0.28 -15.21
N GLN A 112 5.25 -0.25 -14.38
CA GLN A 112 3.95 -0.87 -14.66
C GLN A 112 3.04 0.00 -15.54
N GLY A 113 3.49 1.21 -15.89
CA GLY A 113 2.76 2.16 -16.72
C GLY A 113 1.62 2.86 -15.98
N LEU A 114 1.01 3.85 -16.63
CA LEU A 114 -0.15 4.57 -16.08
C LEU A 114 -1.28 3.60 -15.78
N LEU A 115 -1.93 3.78 -14.62
CA LEU A 115 -3.01 2.92 -14.12
C LEU A 115 -2.61 1.45 -13.92
N GLY A 116 -1.32 1.11 -13.95
CA GLY A 116 -0.83 -0.27 -13.83
C GLY A 116 -1.10 -1.15 -15.04
N ARG A 117 -1.35 -0.57 -16.23
CA ARG A 117 -1.76 -1.30 -17.44
C ARG A 117 -0.84 -2.44 -17.88
N ARG A 118 0.46 -2.40 -17.52
CA ARG A 118 1.41 -3.48 -17.84
C ARG A 118 1.34 -4.66 -16.86
N ALA A 119 0.91 -4.42 -15.63
CA ALA A 119 0.64 -5.49 -14.67
C ALA A 119 -0.71 -6.16 -15.00
N ALA A 120 -1.77 -5.36 -15.10
CA ALA A 120 -3.09 -5.82 -15.53
C ALA A 120 -3.97 -4.64 -15.98
N THR A 121 -4.87 -4.86 -16.93
CA THR A 121 -5.89 -3.85 -17.32
C THR A 121 -6.83 -3.52 -16.16
N SER A 122 -6.98 -4.45 -15.22
CA SER A 122 -7.76 -4.34 -13.99
C SER A 122 -7.02 -3.72 -12.81
N ALA A 123 -5.71 -3.48 -12.92
CA ALA A 123 -4.87 -3.06 -11.80
C ALA A 123 -5.44 -1.82 -11.09
N TRP A 124 -5.99 -0.86 -11.82
CA TRP A 124 -6.48 0.38 -11.24
C TRP A 124 -7.59 0.21 -10.19
N TYR A 125 -8.56 -0.69 -10.42
CA TYR A 125 -9.64 -0.95 -9.46
C TYR A 125 -9.24 -2.00 -8.44
N GLU A 126 -8.37 -2.95 -8.79
CA GLU A 126 -7.77 -3.89 -7.83
C GLU A 126 -7.03 -3.11 -6.72
N GLN A 127 -6.24 -2.10 -7.12
CA GLN A 127 -5.57 -1.21 -6.18
C GLN A 127 -6.55 -0.39 -5.35
N LEU A 128 -7.68 0.06 -5.91
CA LEU A 128 -8.69 0.78 -5.13
C LEU A 128 -9.24 -0.11 -4.00
N VAL A 129 -9.58 -1.36 -4.30
CA VAL A 129 -10.09 -2.32 -3.31
C VAL A 129 -9.06 -2.53 -2.20
N LEU A 130 -7.79 -2.74 -2.57
CA LEU A 130 -6.70 -2.93 -1.62
C LEU A 130 -6.49 -1.69 -0.72
N HIS A 131 -6.61 -0.49 -1.28
CA HIS A 131 -6.52 0.78 -0.54
C HIS A 131 -7.73 1.00 0.39
N VAL A 132 -8.94 0.59 -0.01
CA VAL A 132 -10.11 0.60 0.87
C VAL A 132 -9.88 -0.31 2.07
N VAL A 133 -9.31 -1.51 1.86
CA VAL A 133 -8.92 -2.40 2.96
C VAL A 133 -7.86 -1.76 3.85
N PHE A 134 -6.83 -1.14 3.28
CA PHE A 134 -5.84 -0.40 4.04
C PHE A 134 -6.49 0.69 4.91
N GLY A 135 -7.39 1.50 4.34
CA GLY A 135 -8.11 2.54 5.05
C GLY A 135 -8.98 2.01 6.19
N GLY A 136 -9.70 0.92 5.96
CA GLY A 136 -10.54 0.30 6.98
C GLY A 136 -9.73 -0.25 8.16
N VAL A 137 -8.64 -0.95 7.88
CA VAL A 137 -7.76 -1.49 8.94
C VAL A 137 -7.00 -0.38 9.66
N LEU A 138 -6.57 0.67 8.94
CA LEU A 138 -5.97 1.86 9.55
C LEU A 138 -6.95 2.50 10.53
N TRP A 139 -8.18 2.77 10.11
CA TRP A 139 -9.22 3.35 10.95
C TRP A 139 -9.49 2.51 12.21
N MET A 140 -9.66 1.19 12.04
CA MET A 140 -9.82 0.28 13.18
C MET A 140 -8.62 0.31 14.13
N GLY A 141 -7.40 0.34 13.59
CA GLY A 141 -6.19 0.42 14.40
C GLY A 141 -6.12 1.71 15.21
N LEU A 142 -6.43 2.85 14.59
CA LEU A 142 -6.44 4.14 15.28
C LEU A 142 -7.52 4.22 16.36
N ALA A 143 -8.71 3.67 16.11
CA ALA A 143 -9.82 3.66 17.07
C ALA A 143 -9.58 2.73 18.29
N LEU A 144 -8.60 1.83 18.21
CA LEU A 144 -8.26 0.87 19.29
C LEU A 144 -7.12 1.35 20.20
N PHE A 145 -6.41 2.41 19.83
CA PHE A 145 -5.26 2.95 20.57
C PHE A 145 -5.63 4.20 21.37
#